data_AF-A0A820NUM3-F1
#
_entry.id   AF-A0A820NUM3-F1
#
_cell.length_a   1.000
_cell.length_b   1.000
_cell.length_c   1.000
_cell.angle_alpha   90.00
_cell.angle_beta   90.00
_cell.angle_gamma   90.00
#
_symmetry.space_group_name_H-M   'P 1'
#
loop_
_entity.id
_entity.type
_entity.pdbx_description
1 polymer ?
#
loop_
_entity_poly.entity_id
_entity_poly.type
_entity_poly.pdbx_seq_one_letter_code
_entity_poly.pdbx_strand_id
1 'polypeptide(L)'
;QNHHHTSGSCIKWYMLLENTATLNIRTYGFGAINSNILYTIHGTHGNQWKLAQTTVRSGSSYQVVFEGILNNTNNTLDFIAIDDIEIKSGVCDELGSCDFEKDLCGFQYLKADFDWKRTSYNTELFNAPQFDHTINNRAGVI
;
A
#
# COMPACT_ATOMS: atom_id res chain seq x y z
N GLN A 1 -17.06 4.80 0.31
CA GLN A 1 -17.68 5.53 1.44
C GLN A 1 -17.44 7.02 1.25
N ASN A 2 -18.25 7.89 1.86
CA ASN A 2 -18.05 9.35 1.79
C ASN A 2 -17.17 9.80 2.95
N HIS A 3 -16.09 10.51 2.65
CA HIS A 3 -15.12 11.03 3.61
C HIS A 3 -15.21 12.56 3.64
N HIS A 4 -14.90 13.19 4.77
CA HIS A 4 -14.85 14.65 4.87
C HIS A 4 -13.65 15.25 4.12
N HIS A 5 -13.65 16.58 3.94
CA HIS A 5 -12.48 17.30 3.41
C HIS A 5 -11.20 16.95 4.19
N THR A 6 -10.07 16.97 3.50
CA THR A 6 -8.77 16.56 4.06
C THR A 6 -7.60 17.27 3.37
N SER A 7 -6.61 17.68 4.15
CA SER A 7 -5.29 18.11 3.64
C SER A 7 -4.34 16.93 3.37
N GLY A 8 -4.74 15.73 3.80
CA GLY A 8 -4.01 14.48 3.62
C GLY A 8 -4.77 13.31 4.20
N SER A 9 -5.18 12.37 3.35
CA SER A 9 -5.62 11.03 3.75
C SER A 9 -4.85 10.00 2.95
N CYS A 10 -4.17 9.08 3.63
CA CYS A 10 -3.40 8.02 3.01
C CYS A 10 -4.30 6.83 2.75
N ILE A 11 -4.41 6.43 1.48
CA ILE A 11 -5.09 5.21 1.06
C ILE A 11 -4.02 4.18 0.78
N LYS A 12 -4.13 3.00 1.37
CA LYS A 12 -3.28 1.82 1.13
C LYS A 12 -4.16 0.67 0.63
N TRP A 13 -3.67 -0.14 -0.29
CA TRP A 13 -4.36 -1.34 -0.78
C TRP A 13 -3.35 -2.34 -1.36
N TYR A 14 -3.76 -3.60 -1.45
CA TYR A 14 -3.05 -4.61 -2.22
C TYR A 14 -3.72 -4.80 -3.57
N MET A 15 -2.92 -5.08 -4.60
CA MET A 15 -3.42 -5.33 -5.95
C MET A 15 -2.64 -6.41 -6.69
N LEU A 16 -3.31 -7.06 -7.63
CA LEU A 16 -2.75 -7.96 -8.62
C LEU A 16 -3.36 -7.64 -9.98
N LEU A 17 -2.52 -7.43 -10.98
CA LEU A 17 -2.92 -7.09 -12.35
C LEU A 17 -2.29 -8.08 -13.32
N GLU A 18 -3.03 -8.42 -14.37
CA GLU A 18 -2.53 -9.25 -15.47
C GLU A 18 -2.74 -8.63 -16.85
N ASN A 19 -1.85 -8.99 -17.78
CA ASN A 19 -1.83 -8.62 -19.19
C ASN A 19 -1.78 -7.11 -19.41
N THR A 20 -2.86 -6.53 -19.95
CA THR A 20 -2.96 -5.12 -20.34
C THR A 20 -3.94 -4.32 -19.48
N ALA A 21 -4.36 -4.90 -18.35
CA ALA A 21 -5.24 -4.25 -17.40
C ALA A 21 -4.62 -2.96 -16.84
N THR A 22 -5.44 -1.96 -16.58
CA THR A 22 -5.02 -0.69 -15.96
C THR A 22 -5.89 -0.39 -14.74
N LEU A 23 -5.28 0.01 -13.64
CA LEU A 23 -5.98 0.47 -12.44
C LEU A 23 -5.66 1.94 -12.17
N ASN A 24 -6.70 2.78 -12.17
CA ASN A 24 -6.62 4.18 -11.80
C ASN A 24 -7.27 4.41 -10.42
N ILE A 25 -6.65 5.25 -9.60
CA ILE A 25 -7.25 5.77 -8.37
C ILE A 25 -7.63 7.23 -8.57
N ARG A 26 -8.89 7.54 -8.31
CA ARG A 26 -9.47 8.89 -8.45
C ARG A 26 -10.31 9.23 -7.22
N THR A 27 -10.80 10.46 -7.20
CA THR A 27 -11.82 10.89 -6.24
C THR A 27 -13.13 11.16 -6.96
N TYR A 28 -14.25 10.92 -6.26
CA TYR A 28 -15.57 11.40 -6.66
C TYR A 28 -16.02 12.47 -5.69
N GLY A 29 -16.51 13.59 -6.22
CA GLY A 29 -16.97 14.73 -5.44
C GLY A 29 -17.79 15.68 -6.32
N PHE A 30 -18.71 16.44 -5.72
CA PHE A 30 -19.59 17.37 -6.45
C PHE A 30 -20.38 16.74 -7.61
N GLY A 31 -20.76 15.47 -7.48
CA GLY A 31 -21.58 14.78 -8.49
C GLY A 31 -20.79 14.16 -9.65
N ALA A 32 -19.47 14.30 -9.70
CA ALA A 32 -18.64 13.78 -10.79
C ALA A 32 -17.35 13.11 -10.30
N ILE A 33 -16.82 12.21 -11.13
CA ILE A 33 -15.45 11.68 -10.95
C ILE A 33 -14.47 12.81 -11.30
N ASN A 34 -13.51 13.05 -10.42
CA ASN A 34 -12.43 13.99 -10.65
C ASN A 34 -11.53 13.49 -11.79
N SER A 35 -11.19 14.37 -12.72
CA SER A 35 -10.32 14.04 -13.85
C SER A 35 -8.88 13.77 -13.43
N ASN A 36 -8.45 14.29 -12.28
CA ASN A 36 -7.12 14.05 -11.71
C ASN A 36 -6.97 12.58 -11.26
N ILE A 37 -5.95 11.91 -11.79
CA ILE A 37 -5.58 10.55 -11.41
C ILE A 37 -4.54 10.64 -10.31
N LEU A 38 -4.85 10.09 -9.14
CA LEU A 38 -3.97 10.08 -7.97
C LEU A 38 -2.94 8.95 -8.01
N TYR A 39 -3.26 7.88 -8.73
CA TYR A 39 -2.39 6.74 -8.94
C TYR A 39 -2.83 6.00 -10.21
N THR A 40 -1.86 5.53 -11.00
CA THR A 40 -2.11 4.66 -12.15
C THR A 40 -1.07 3.56 -12.19
N ILE A 41 -1.49 2.36 -12.59
CA ILE A 41 -0.60 1.24 -12.89
C ILE A 41 -1.15 0.47 -14.09
N HIS A 42 -0.24 -0.08 -14.90
CA HIS A 42 -0.55 -0.70 -16.18
C HIS A 42 0.14 -2.06 -16.31
N GLY A 43 -0.64 -3.07 -16.67
CA GLY A 43 -0.20 -4.40 -17.04
C GLY A 43 0.33 -5.26 -15.89
N THR A 44 0.94 -6.39 -16.23
CA THR A 44 1.47 -7.34 -15.25
C THR A 44 2.71 -6.80 -14.53
N HIS A 45 2.68 -6.80 -13.19
CA HIS A 45 3.81 -6.43 -12.33
C HIS A 45 4.36 -7.63 -11.54
N GLY A 46 4.35 -8.80 -12.20
CA GLY A 46 4.65 -10.11 -11.61
C GLY A 46 3.42 -10.77 -10.99
N ASN A 47 3.48 -12.09 -10.83
CA ASN A 47 2.39 -12.89 -10.27
C ASN A 47 2.41 -12.87 -8.72
N GLN A 48 2.35 -11.68 -8.13
CA GLN A 48 2.37 -11.45 -6.68
C GLN A 48 1.57 -10.21 -6.32
N TRP A 49 0.87 -10.25 -5.18
CA TRP A 49 0.19 -9.09 -4.62
C TRP A 49 1.17 -7.96 -4.33
N LYS A 50 0.89 -6.78 -4.87
CA LYS A 50 1.68 -5.56 -4.68
C LYS A 50 0.93 -4.60 -3.77
N LEU A 51 1.61 -4.11 -2.74
CA LEU A 51 1.12 -2.99 -1.94
C LEU A 51 1.26 -1.70 -2.75
N ALA A 52 0.21 -0.91 -2.79
CA ALA A 52 0.22 0.44 -3.33
C ALA A 52 -0.46 1.40 -2.36
N GLN A 53 -0.13 2.68 -2.52
CA GLN A 53 -0.72 3.74 -1.72
C GLN A 53 -0.74 5.08 -2.47
N THR A 54 -1.66 5.95 -2.09
CA THR A 54 -1.69 7.34 -2.58
C THR A 54 -2.28 8.28 -1.54
N THR A 55 -1.85 9.54 -1.58
CA THR A 55 -2.36 10.59 -0.70
C THR A 55 -3.50 11.34 -1.39
N VAL A 56 -4.67 11.36 -0.78
CA VAL A 56 -5.78 12.22 -1.18
C VAL A 56 -5.65 13.58 -0.51
N ARG A 57 -5.84 14.64 -1.29
CA ARG A 57 -6.10 15.99 -0.80
C ARG A 57 -7.39 16.48 -1.43
N SER A 58 -8.34 16.93 -0.61
CA SER A 58 -9.65 17.37 -1.08
C SER A 58 -10.19 18.49 -0.20
N GLY A 59 -10.57 19.61 -0.82
CA GLY A 59 -11.23 20.74 -0.13
C GLY A 59 -12.69 20.48 0.25
N SER A 60 -13.27 19.37 -0.20
CA SER A 60 -14.65 18.97 0.06
C SER A 60 -14.72 17.50 0.45
N SER A 61 -15.91 17.06 0.89
CA SER A 61 -16.18 15.64 1.03
C SER A 61 -15.93 14.90 -0.29
N TYR A 62 -15.41 13.69 -0.19
CA TYR A 62 -14.97 12.89 -1.33
C TYR A 62 -15.21 11.40 -1.12
N GLN A 63 -15.28 10.66 -2.21
CA GLN A 63 -15.21 9.20 -2.21
C GLN A 63 -13.97 8.77 -2.99
N VAL A 64 -13.35 7.67 -2.58
CA VAL A 64 -12.27 7.04 -3.34
C VAL A 64 -12.89 6.19 -4.45
N VAL A 65 -12.33 6.28 -5.66
CA VAL A 65 -12.75 5.50 -6.83
C VAL A 65 -11.57 4.68 -7.32
N PHE A 66 -11.76 3.36 -7.38
CA PHE A 66 -10.88 2.41 -8.07
C PHE A 66 -11.49 2.15 -9.46
N GLU A 67 -10.87 2.67 -10.50
CA GLU A 67 -11.31 2.55 -11.89
C GLU A 67 -10.44 1.52 -12.61
N GLY A 68 -11.03 0.35 -12.91
CA GLY A 68 -10.39 -0.70 -13.70
C GLY A 68 -10.70 -0.58 -15.19
N ILE A 69 -9.67 -0.62 -16.02
CA ILE A 69 -9.78 -0.62 -17.48
C ILE A 69 -9.19 -1.95 -17.98
N LEU A 70 -10.02 -2.78 -18.60
CA LEU A 70 -9.62 -4.08 -19.15
C LEU A 70 -9.59 -3.97 -20.67
N ASN A 71 -8.50 -4.40 -21.29
CA ASN A 71 -8.36 -4.43 -22.74
C ASN A 71 -8.53 -5.88 -23.22
N ASN A 72 -9.77 -6.38 -23.12
CA ASN A 72 -10.10 -7.74 -23.51
C ASN A 72 -9.98 -7.92 -25.03
N THR A 73 -8.78 -8.28 -25.50
CA THR A 73 -8.59 -8.84 -26.83
C THR A 73 -8.96 -10.33 -26.80
N ASN A 74 -9.31 -10.91 -27.96
CA ASN A 74 -9.89 -12.27 -28.03
C ASN A 74 -9.01 -13.41 -27.45
N ASN A 75 -7.75 -13.14 -27.07
CA ASN A 75 -6.79 -14.17 -26.62
C ASN A 75 -6.13 -13.91 -25.25
N THR A 76 -6.52 -12.88 -24.49
CA THR A 76 -5.97 -12.62 -23.14
C THR A 76 -7.08 -12.39 -22.11
N LEU A 77 -6.91 -12.96 -20.91
CA LEU A 77 -7.81 -12.72 -19.78
C LEU A 77 -7.18 -11.62 -18.91
N ASP A 78 -7.55 -10.37 -19.16
CA ASP A 78 -7.17 -9.25 -18.31
C ASP A 78 -7.97 -9.33 -17.01
N PHE A 79 -7.31 -9.19 -15.86
CA PHE A 79 -8.00 -9.04 -14.58
C PHE A 79 -7.29 -8.05 -13.67
N ILE A 80 -8.06 -7.56 -12.71
CA ILE A 80 -7.60 -6.72 -11.61
C ILE A 80 -8.22 -7.30 -10.34
N ALA A 81 -7.38 -7.67 -9.39
CA ALA A 81 -7.79 -8.01 -8.03
C ALA A 81 -7.29 -6.93 -7.07
N ILE A 82 -8.13 -6.54 -6.11
CA ILE A 82 -7.83 -5.54 -5.09
C ILE A 82 -8.26 -6.13 -3.75
N ASP A 83 -7.43 -5.96 -2.73
CA ASP A 83 -7.74 -6.41 -1.37
C ASP A 83 -7.16 -5.45 -0.30
N ASP A 84 -7.56 -5.65 0.95
CA ASP A 84 -7.00 -4.97 2.13
C ASP A 84 -6.95 -3.43 2.02
N ILE A 85 -8.05 -2.83 1.58
CA ILE A 85 -8.16 -1.36 1.43
C ILE A 85 -8.22 -0.71 2.83
N GLU A 86 -7.25 0.17 3.10
CA GLU A 86 -7.15 0.94 4.32
C GLU A 86 -7.08 2.44 4.01
N ILE A 87 -7.75 3.26 4.83
CA ILE A 87 -7.66 4.72 4.76
C ILE A 87 -7.29 5.27 6.13
N LYS A 88 -6.18 5.99 6.20
CA LYS A 88 -5.69 6.65 7.41
C LYS A 88 -5.64 8.17 7.23
N SER A 89 -5.87 8.89 8.33
CA SER A 89 -5.65 10.34 8.35
C SER A 89 -4.16 10.64 8.23
N GLY A 90 -3.80 11.68 7.48
CA GLY A 90 -2.42 12.06 7.20
C GLY A 90 -1.98 11.73 5.77
N VAL A 91 -0.81 12.23 5.39
CA VAL A 91 -0.18 11.87 4.11
C VAL A 91 0.42 10.47 4.20
N CYS A 92 0.62 9.79 3.07
CA CYS A 92 1.33 8.52 3.09
C CYS A 92 2.82 8.73 3.34
N ASP A 93 3.41 7.87 4.18
CA ASP A 93 4.86 7.75 4.35
C ASP A 93 5.51 7.18 3.09
N GLU A 94 6.80 7.37 2.85
CA GLU A 94 7.46 6.74 1.70
C GLU A 94 7.54 5.22 1.84
N LEU A 95 7.13 4.47 0.81
CA LEU A 95 7.28 3.00 0.81
C LEU A 95 8.77 2.64 0.78
N GLY A 96 9.15 1.67 1.61
CA GLY A 96 10.51 1.16 1.70
C GLY A 96 11.51 2.08 2.40
N SER A 97 11.08 3.26 2.86
CA SER A 97 11.92 4.22 3.60
C SER A 97 11.45 4.27 5.05
N CYS A 98 11.75 3.22 5.81
CA CYS A 98 11.40 3.12 7.23
C CYS A 98 12.50 2.42 8.06
N ASP A 99 12.37 2.56 9.38
CA ASP A 99 13.21 1.95 10.41
C ASP A 99 12.64 0.61 10.94
N PHE A 100 11.53 0.12 10.37
CA PHE A 100 10.83 -1.10 10.76
C PHE A 100 10.17 -1.12 12.15
N GLU A 101 10.17 0.01 12.86
CA GLU A 101 9.66 0.11 14.22
C GLU A 101 8.14 -0.14 14.32
N LYS A 102 7.41 0.22 13.26
CA LYS A 102 5.95 0.10 13.21
C LYS A 102 5.50 -1.11 12.40
N ASP A 103 5.99 -1.22 11.17
CA ASP A 103 5.61 -2.24 10.20
C ASP A 103 6.76 -2.53 9.22
N LEU A 104 6.49 -3.32 8.18
CA LEU A 104 7.49 -3.60 7.14
C LEU A 104 7.59 -2.48 6.08
N CYS A 105 6.85 -1.38 6.21
CA CYS A 105 6.75 -0.26 5.28
C CYS A 105 6.69 -0.63 3.79
N GLY A 106 6.00 -1.72 3.47
CA GLY A 106 5.83 -2.23 2.11
C GLY A 106 6.85 -3.27 1.67
N PHE A 107 7.85 -3.58 2.49
CA PHE A 107 8.59 -4.83 2.35
C PHE A 107 7.69 -6.02 2.67
N GLN A 108 7.88 -7.09 1.92
CA GLN A 108 7.19 -8.35 2.13
C GLN A 108 8.19 -9.41 2.53
N TYR A 109 7.73 -10.32 3.37
CA TYR A 109 8.50 -11.49 3.70
C TYR A 109 8.54 -12.44 2.51
N LEU A 110 9.72 -12.62 1.92
CA LEU A 110 9.94 -13.65 0.91
C LEU A 110 10.51 -14.88 1.61
N LYS A 111 9.83 -16.02 1.47
CA LYS A 111 10.35 -17.30 1.95
C LYS A 111 11.66 -17.59 1.21
N ALA A 112 12.76 -17.58 1.94
CA ALA A 112 14.10 -17.82 1.45
C ALA A 112 14.79 -18.90 2.30
N ASP A 113 16.06 -19.19 2.01
CA ASP A 113 16.86 -20.17 2.76
C ASP A 113 17.06 -19.77 4.23
N PHE A 114 16.85 -18.49 4.55
CA PHE A 114 16.92 -17.95 5.90
C PHE A 114 15.65 -17.21 6.26
N ASP A 115 15.04 -17.64 7.38
CA ASP A 115 13.83 -17.02 7.89
C ASP A 115 14.16 -15.85 8.84
N TRP A 116 14.18 -14.61 8.33
CA TRP A 116 14.34 -13.43 9.19
C TRP A 116 13.02 -13.10 9.89
N LYS A 117 13.07 -12.62 11.12
CA LYS A 117 11.86 -12.23 11.86
C LYS A 117 12.10 -10.92 12.55
N ARG A 118 11.17 -9.99 12.34
CA ARG A 118 11.15 -8.72 13.04
C ARG A 118 10.83 -8.95 14.52
N THR A 119 11.67 -8.48 15.43
CA THR A 119 11.55 -8.71 16.87
C THR A 119 12.15 -7.56 17.68
N SER A 120 11.72 -7.41 18.92
CA SER A 120 12.38 -6.56 19.91
C SER A 120 13.22 -7.41 20.84
N TYR A 121 13.80 -6.80 21.88
CA TYR A 121 14.52 -7.55 22.90
C TYR A 121 13.67 -8.71 23.46
N ASN A 122 14.18 -9.93 23.32
CA ASN A 122 13.51 -11.13 23.79
C ASN A 122 14.52 -12.09 24.44
N THR A 123 14.32 -12.40 25.73
CA THR A 123 15.19 -13.30 26.50
C THR A 123 15.15 -14.75 26.03
N GLU A 124 14.11 -15.15 25.30
CA GLU A 124 13.92 -16.50 24.76
C GLU A 124 14.55 -16.67 23.36
N LEU A 125 14.93 -15.56 22.70
CA LEU A 125 15.56 -15.56 21.38
C LEU A 125 17.04 -15.24 21.52
N PHE A 126 17.89 -16.28 21.48
CA PHE A 126 19.35 -16.15 21.69
C PHE A 126 20.04 -15.12 20.79
N ASN A 127 19.49 -14.86 19.59
CA ASN A 127 20.05 -13.92 18.62
C ASN A 127 19.34 -12.55 18.60
N ALA A 128 18.33 -12.31 19.44
CA ALA A 128 17.69 -11.00 19.51
C ALA A 128 18.62 -9.99 20.22
N PRO A 129 18.91 -8.83 19.62
CA PRO A 129 19.78 -7.85 20.25
C PRO A 129 19.16 -7.30 21.55
N GLN A 130 20.02 -6.95 22.51
CA GLN A 130 19.57 -6.38 23.79
C GLN A 130 18.99 -4.97 23.65
N PHE A 131 19.49 -4.21 22.69
CA PHE A 131 19.07 -2.86 22.38
C PHE A 131 18.99 -2.73 20.87
N ASP A 132 17.87 -2.22 20.40
CA ASP A 132 17.72 -1.81 19.01
C ASP A 132 18.55 -0.54 18.74
N HIS A 133 19.06 -0.41 17.51
CA HIS A 133 19.90 0.72 17.09
C HIS A 133 19.13 1.91 16.52
N THR A 134 17.88 1.73 16.07
CA THR A 134 17.09 2.82 15.46
C THR A 134 16.63 3.82 16.52
N ILE A 135 16.15 3.31 17.67
CA ILE A 135 15.68 4.12 18.81
C ILE A 135 16.53 3.95 20.07
N ASN A 136 17.62 3.19 19.99
CA ASN A 136 18.63 3.00 21.04
C ASN A 136 18.03 2.53 22.38
N ASN A 137 17.05 1.62 22.33
CA ASN A 137 16.41 1.07 23.53
C ASN A 137 15.90 -0.37 23.30
N ARG A 138 15.32 -0.99 24.35
CA ARG A 138 14.85 -2.39 24.28
C ARG A 138 13.47 -2.56 23.63
N ALA A 139 12.73 -1.47 23.48
CA ALA A 139 11.40 -1.48 22.88
C ALA A 139 11.45 -1.43 21.34
N GLY A 140 12.60 -1.06 20.78
CA GLY A 140 12.79 -0.99 19.33
C GLY A 140 12.77 -2.35 18.67
N VAL A 141 12.53 -2.36 17.36
CA VAL A 141 12.13 -3.54 16.60
C VAL A 141 13.01 -3.69 15.35
N ILE A 142 13.70 -4.83 15.24
CA ILE A 142 14.64 -5.19 14.16
C ILE A 142 14.25 -6.50 13.50
#